data_AF-A0A9E0ILZ3-F1
#
_entry.id   AF-A0A9E0ILZ3-F1
#
_cell.length_a   1.000
_cell.length_b   1.000
_cell.length_c   1.000
_cell.angle_alpha   90.00
_cell.angle_beta   90.00
_cell.angle_gamma   90.00
#
_symmetry.space_group_name_H-M   'P 1'
#
loop_
_entity.id
_entity.type
_entity.pdbx_description
1 polymer ?
#
loop_
_entity_poly.entity_id
_entity_poly.type
_entity_poly.pdbx_seq_one_letter_code
_entity_poly.pdbx_strand_id
1 'polypeptide(L)'
;MVRKVAARYPTAIDPAKVGRYPALTKSGGGYVWDEVLEYRVWCHPERGAPDHHDGDDYFLAFATYPRALAFARRTRGAEAPLVLVRQRQSIDEPTPGVYVHVKKVRITEWRVEWLSQSRRTPGMLRAFFAPDAPANRLELLRGGSLHVAPAPAPARARRPRARLARPRARA
;
A
#
# COMPACT_ATOMS: atom_id res chain seq x y z
N MET A 1 -22.55 -22.51 7.79
CA MET A 1 -22.29 -21.08 7.48
C MET A 1 -21.26 -20.99 6.36
N VAL A 2 -21.68 -20.58 5.16
CA VAL A 2 -20.82 -20.51 3.98
C VAL A 2 -19.95 -19.26 4.08
N ARG A 3 -18.63 -19.42 4.20
CA ARG A 3 -17.69 -18.30 4.03
C ARG A 3 -17.83 -17.81 2.59
N LYS A 4 -18.20 -16.54 2.43
CA LYS A 4 -18.40 -15.88 1.13
C LYS A 4 -17.03 -15.61 0.49
N VAL A 5 -16.44 -16.60 -0.18
CA VAL A 5 -15.13 -16.54 -0.87
C VAL A 5 -15.24 -15.80 -2.23
N ALA A 6 -16.19 -14.87 -2.38
CA ALA A 6 -16.51 -14.21 -3.66
C ALA A 6 -16.09 -12.72 -3.74
N ALA A 7 -15.52 -12.12 -2.69
CA ALA A 7 -15.21 -10.69 -2.70
C ALA A 7 -13.81 -10.41 -2.12
N ARG A 8 -12.74 -10.64 -2.89
CA ARG A 8 -11.38 -10.29 -2.45
C ARG A 8 -11.03 -8.81 -2.64
N TYR A 9 -11.66 -8.13 -3.61
CA TYR A 9 -11.47 -6.69 -3.85
C TYR A 9 -12.81 -5.98 -4.18
N PRO A 10 -12.98 -4.69 -3.82
CA PRO A 10 -14.21 -3.94 -4.09
C PRO A 10 -14.49 -3.76 -5.58
N THR A 11 -15.76 -3.66 -5.95
CA THR A 11 -16.12 -3.21 -7.32
C THR A 11 -15.89 -1.70 -7.46
N ALA A 12 -15.65 -1.24 -8.68
CA ALA A 12 -15.66 0.17 -9.04
C ALA A 12 -16.91 0.87 -8.47
N ILE A 13 -16.70 2.03 -7.83
CA ILE A 13 -17.78 2.78 -7.17
C ILE A 13 -18.85 3.26 -8.16
N ASP A 14 -18.47 3.49 -9.41
CA ASP A 14 -19.34 3.94 -10.49
C ASP A 14 -18.98 3.20 -11.79
N PRO A 15 -19.64 2.06 -12.07
CA PRO A 15 -19.37 1.28 -13.28
C PRO A 15 -19.57 2.05 -14.59
N ALA A 16 -20.39 3.10 -14.61
CA ALA A 16 -20.64 3.90 -15.82
C ALA A 16 -19.47 4.84 -16.18
N LYS A 17 -18.53 5.06 -15.25
CA LYS A 17 -17.32 5.87 -15.47
C LYS A 17 -16.07 5.05 -15.82
N VAL A 18 -16.16 3.73 -15.74
CA VAL A 18 -15.05 2.83 -16.12
C VAL A 18 -14.67 3.09 -17.58
N GLY A 19 -13.38 3.28 -17.83
CA GLY A 19 -12.80 3.61 -19.14
C GLY A 19 -12.81 5.11 -19.47
N ARG A 20 -13.31 5.98 -18.60
CA ARG A 20 -13.39 7.44 -18.83
C ARG A 20 -12.35 8.25 -18.05
N TYR A 21 -11.57 7.60 -17.19
CA TYR A 21 -10.49 8.27 -16.46
C TYR A 21 -9.25 8.41 -17.36
N PRO A 22 -8.45 9.48 -17.19
CA PRO A 22 -7.23 9.68 -17.99
C PRO A 22 -6.29 8.46 -17.93
N ALA A 23 -5.68 8.11 -19.05
CA ALA A 23 -4.70 7.02 -19.13
C ALA A 23 -3.54 7.27 -18.16
N LEU A 24 -2.89 8.42 -18.31
CA LEU A 24 -1.77 8.85 -17.49
C LEU A 24 -2.28 9.39 -16.15
N THR A 25 -1.99 8.66 -15.08
CA THR A 25 -2.23 9.11 -13.71
C THR A 25 -0.96 8.96 -12.89
N LYS A 26 -0.91 9.60 -11.71
CA LYS A 26 0.25 9.44 -10.83
C LYS A 26 0.37 7.97 -10.42
N SER A 27 1.53 7.37 -10.66
CA SER A 27 1.90 6.08 -10.10
C SER A 27 2.55 6.27 -8.73
N GLY A 28 2.25 5.36 -7.80
CA GLY A 28 2.83 5.40 -6.46
C GLY A 28 2.39 6.59 -5.57
N GLY A 29 2.66 6.44 -4.27
CA GLY A 29 2.38 7.46 -3.25
C GLY A 29 0.98 7.38 -2.63
N GLY A 30 0.92 7.75 -1.34
CA GLY A 30 -0.25 7.62 -0.50
C GLY A 30 -0.31 6.28 0.22
N TYR A 31 -0.56 6.32 1.53
CA TYR A 31 -0.70 5.10 2.33
C TYR A 31 -2.13 4.66 2.56
N VAL A 32 -3.12 5.39 2.04
CA VAL A 32 -4.54 5.12 2.23
C VAL A 32 -5.30 5.31 0.92
N TRP A 33 -6.46 4.66 0.79
CA TRP A 33 -7.36 4.84 -0.37
C TRP A 33 -8.82 4.95 0.07
N ASP A 34 -9.66 5.60 -0.74
CA ASP A 34 -11.08 5.80 -0.42
C ASP A 34 -11.99 4.89 -1.24
N GLU A 35 -11.85 4.95 -2.56
CA GLU A 35 -12.74 4.26 -3.50
C GLU A 35 -11.94 3.65 -4.67
N VAL A 36 -12.37 2.47 -5.10
CA VAL A 36 -11.93 1.85 -6.37
C VAL A 36 -12.69 2.53 -7.50
N LEU A 37 -11.97 2.99 -8.52
CA LEU A 37 -12.54 3.65 -9.69
C LEU A 37 -12.65 2.70 -10.87
N GLU A 38 -11.59 1.95 -11.16
CA GLU A 38 -11.54 0.94 -12.22
C GLU A 38 -10.33 0.03 -12.05
N TYR A 39 -10.38 -1.15 -12.68
CA TYR A 39 -9.25 -2.06 -12.84
C TYR A 39 -8.73 -1.93 -14.26
N ARG A 40 -7.42 -1.79 -14.43
CA ARG A 40 -6.79 -1.58 -15.73
C ARG A 40 -5.89 -2.75 -16.07
N VAL A 41 -6.01 -3.23 -17.29
CA VAL A 41 -5.08 -4.20 -17.87
C VAL A 41 -4.38 -3.52 -19.02
N TRP A 42 -3.09 -3.24 -18.84
CA TRP A 42 -2.22 -2.70 -19.89
C TRP A 42 -1.86 -3.80 -20.89
N CYS A 43 -1.85 -3.45 -22.16
CA CYS A 43 -1.65 -4.30 -23.32
C CYS A 43 -0.58 -3.70 -24.20
N HIS A 44 0.27 -4.58 -24.70
CA HIS A 44 1.56 -4.23 -25.30
C HIS A 44 1.68 -4.97 -26.64
N PRO A 45 1.40 -4.31 -27.78
CA PRO A 45 1.46 -4.92 -29.10
C PRO A 45 2.81 -5.58 -29.41
N GLU A 46 3.90 -4.95 -28.97
CA GLU A 46 5.27 -5.45 -29.09
C GLU A 46 5.51 -6.75 -28.30
N ARG A 47 4.67 -7.04 -27.30
CA ARG A 47 4.65 -8.30 -26.54
C ARG A 47 3.60 -9.30 -27.05
N GLY A 48 2.92 -8.98 -28.15
CA GLY A 48 1.95 -9.83 -28.83
C GLY A 48 0.49 -9.62 -28.42
N ALA A 49 0.17 -8.46 -27.83
CA ALA A 49 -1.23 -8.03 -27.71
C ALA A 49 -1.78 -7.61 -29.09
N PRO A 50 -3.11 -7.61 -29.28
CA PRO A 50 -3.71 -7.05 -30.49
C PRO A 50 -3.29 -5.59 -30.67
N ASP A 51 -2.91 -5.23 -31.89
CA ASP A 51 -2.55 -3.86 -32.22
C ASP A 51 -3.79 -3.06 -32.62
N HIS A 52 -4.29 -2.25 -31.68
CA HIS A 52 -5.46 -1.39 -31.89
C HIS A 52 -5.07 0.08 -32.10
N HIS A 53 -3.80 0.42 -31.91
CA HIS A 53 -3.31 1.79 -31.80
C HIS A 53 -1.92 1.94 -32.44
N ASP A 54 -1.71 1.32 -33.60
CA ASP A 54 -0.49 1.44 -34.42
C ASP A 54 0.82 1.27 -33.63
N GLY A 55 0.84 0.26 -32.76
CA GLY A 55 1.98 -0.12 -31.94
C GLY A 55 2.02 0.53 -30.56
N ASP A 56 1.12 1.44 -30.23
CA ASP A 56 1.07 2.08 -28.91
C ASP A 56 0.48 1.17 -27.82
N ASP A 57 1.03 1.30 -26.61
CA ASP A 57 0.47 0.71 -25.40
C ASP A 57 -0.92 1.26 -25.10
N TYR A 58 -1.84 0.38 -24.74
CA TYR A 58 -3.20 0.75 -24.34
C TYR A 58 -3.64 -0.03 -23.12
N PHE A 59 -4.75 0.39 -22.51
CA PHE A 59 -5.36 -0.38 -21.44
C PHE A 59 -6.84 -0.62 -21.71
N LEU A 60 -7.33 -1.73 -21.17
CA LEU A 60 -8.76 -1.97 -21.02
C LEU A 60 -9.16 -1.85 -19.56
N ALA A 61 -10.26 -1.13 -19.34
CA ALA A 61 -10.79 -0.84 -18.02
C ALA A 61 -11.96 -1.77 -17.66
N PHE A 62 -12.00 -2.22 -16.41
CA PHE A 62 -13.00 -3.15 -15.90
C PHE A 62 -13.54 -2.67 -14.55
N ALA A 63 -14.84 -2.88 -14.32
CA ALA A 63 -15.45 -2.57 -13.03
C ALA A 63 -15.02 -3.53 -11.91
N THR A 64 -14.59 -4.76 -12.25
CA THR A 64 -14.30 -5.80 -11.26
C THR A 64 -12.96 -6.48 -11.54
N TYR A 65 -12.21 -6.77 -10.48
CA TYR A 65 -10.94 -7.48 -10.55
C TYR A 65 -11.03 -8.85 -11.25
N PRO A 66 -12.02 -9.72 -10.97
CA PRO A 66 -12.09 -11.02 -11.64
C PRO A 66 -12.20 -10.91 -13.17
N ARG A 67 -12.92 -9.90 -13.69
CA ARG A 67 -13.03 -9.67 -15.13
C ARG A 67 -11.71 -9.19 -15.72
N ALA A 68 -11.04 -8.25 -15.06
CA ALA A 68 -9.72 -7.78 -15.46
C ALA A 68 -8.70 -8.93 -15.48
N LEU A 69 -8.65 -9.73 -14.42
CA LEU A 69 -7.74 -10.87 -14.31
C LEU A 69 -8.01 -11.93 -15.37
N ALA A 70 -9.28 -12.26 -15.64
CA ALA A 70 -9.65 -13.19 -16.68
C ALA A 70 -9.24 -12.69 -18.07
N PHE A 71 -9.33 -11.38 -18.33
CA PHE A 71 -8.84 -10.76 -19.56
C PHE A 71 -7.31 -10.81 -19.66
N ALA A 72 -6.59 -10.41 -18.62
CA ALA A 72 -5.12 -10.45 -18.60
C ALA A 72 -4.58 -11.86 -18.88
N ARG A 73 -5.17 -12.90 -18.26
CA ARG A 73 -4.71 -14.29 -18.43
C ARG A 73 -4.91 -14.87 -19.83
N ARG A 74 -5.88 -14.38 -20.59
CA ARG A 74 -6.17 -14.88 -21.94
C ARG A 74 -5.52 -14.06 -23.04
N THR A 75 -4.93 -12.92 -22.70
CA THR A 75 -4.43 -11.96 -23.68
C THR A 75 -2.91 -11.99 -23.64
N ARG A 76 -2.30 -12.48 -24.73
CA ARG A 76 -0.84 -12.40 -24.89
C ARG A 76 -0.42 -10.92 -24.88
N GLY A 77 0.71 -10.62 -24.27
CA GLY A 77 1.20 -9.24 -24.15
C GLY A 77 0.42 -8.35 -23.17
N ALA A 78 -0.52 -8.90 -22.39
CA ALA A 78 -1.21 -8.15 -21.34
C ALA A 78 -0.51 -8.27 -19.98
N GLU A 79 -0.54 -7.20 -19.19
CA GLU A 79 -0.03 -7.17 -17.82
C GLU A 79 -1.03 -7.71 -16.78
N ALA A 80 -0.54 -7.94 -15.56
CA ALA A 80 -1.41 -8.19 -14.43
C ALA A 80 -2.28 -6.94 -14.13
N PRO A 81 -3.55 -7.10 -13.70
CA PRO A 81 -4.41 -5.95 -13.45
C PRO A 81 -3.84 -5.00 -12.40
N LEU A 82 -3.87 -3.71 -12.70
CA LEU A 82 -3.71 -2.63 -11.75
C LEU A 82 -5.09 -2.10 -11.33
N VAL A 83 -5.12 -1.32 -10.27
CA VAL A 83 -6.33 -0.65 -9.80
C VAL A 83 -6.11 0.86 -9.75
N LEU A 84 -7.07 1.57 -10.33
CA LEU A 84 -7.18 3.00 -10.18
C LEU A 84 -8.00 3.31 -8.93
N VAL A 85 -7.41 4.06 -8.00
CA VAL A 85 -8.07 4.45 -6.74
C VAL A 85 -8.20 5.96 -6.63
N ARG A 86 -9.29 6.40 -5.99
CA ARG A 86 -9.44 7.77 -5.52
C ARG A 86 -8.93 7.88 -4.10
N GLN A 87 -8.20 8.95 -3.85
CA GLN A 87 -7.78 9.38 -2.53
C GLN A 87 -8.32 10.79 -2.32
N ARG A 88 -9.24 10.96 -1.37
CA ARG A 88 -9.74 12.28 -0.96
C ARG A 88 -8.71 13.01 -0.11
N GLN A 89 -7.92 12.23 0.62
CA GLN A 89 -6.79 12.68 1.42
C GLN A 89 -5.71 11.59 1.35
N SER A 90 -4.44 11.97 1.41
CA SER A 90 -3.31 11.04 1.36
C SER A 90 -2.27 11.37 2.42
N ILE A 91 -1.43 10.39 2.72
CA ILE A 91 -0.19 10.58 3.49
C ILE A 91 0.94 10.59 2.48
N ASP A 92 1.68 11.68 2.42
CA ASP A 92 2.92 11.75 1.66
C ASP A 92 4.11 11.46 2.57
N GLU A 93 5.18 10.89 2.02
CA GLU A 93 6.43 10.63 2.72
C GLU A 93 7.59 11.15 1.86
N PRO A 94 7.84 12.49 1.87
CA PRO A 94 8.90 13.09 1.05
C PRO A 94 10.29 12.56 1.40
N THR A 95 10.50 12.19 2.66
CA THR A 95 11.69 11.49 3.14
C THR A 95 11.28 10.38 4.10
N PRO A 96 12.01 9.25 4.18
CA PRO A 96 11.67 8.15 5.06
C PRO A 96 11.45 8.59 6.51
N GLY A 97 10.30 8.24 7.07
CA GLY A 97 9.86 8.59 8.43
C GLY A 97 9.18 9.95 8.57
N VAL A 98 9.25 10.83 7.56
CA VAL A 98 8.62 12.15 7.57
C VAL A 98 7.30 12.07 6.82
N TYR A 99 6.19 12.13 7.55
CA TYR A 99 4.86 12.02 6.96
C TYR A 99 4.16 13.38 6.89
N VAL A 100 3.46 13.63 5.78
CA VAL A 100 2.69 14.86 5.56
C VAL A 100 1.24 14.51 5.22
N HIS A 101 0.29 15.14 5.92
CA HIS A 101 -1.13 15.00 5.61
C HIS A 101 -1.52 15.89 4.44
N VAL A 102 -1.82 15.28 3.30
CA VAL A 102 -2.28 15.99 2.11
C VAL A 102 -3.81 15.91 2.00
N LYS A 103 -4.48 17.05 2.07
CA LYS A 103 -5.95 17.19 1.94
C LYS A 103 -6.37 17.61 0.54
N LYS A 104 -5.92 16.87 -0.47
CA LYS A 104 -6.25 17.12 -1.88
C LYS A 104 -6.73 15.84 -2.53
N VAL A 105 -7.83 15.93 -3.30
CA VAL A 105 -8.32 14.81 -4.08
C VAL A 105 -7.32 14.48 -5.19
N ARG A 106 -6.95 13.21 -5.30
CA ARG A 106 -6.12 12.67 -6.38
C ARG A 106 -6.62 11.29 -6.82
N ILE A 107 -6.20 10.92 -8.02
CA ILE A 107 -6.37 9.59 -8.58
C ILE A 107 -4.97 9.01 -8.77
N THR A 108 -4.80 7.74 -8.45
CA THR A 108 -3.51 7.05 -8.54
C THR A 108 -3.71 5.59 -8.88
N GLU A 109 -2.76 5.04 -9.63
CA GLU A 109 -2.77 3.64 -10.06
C GLU A 109 -1.86 2.81 -9.17
N TRP A 110 -2.40 1.73 -8.62
CA TRP A 110 -1.78 0.87 -7.61
C TRP A 110 -1.84 -0.60 -8.01
N ARG A 111 -0.98 -1.39 -7.36
CA ARG A 111 -1.12 -2.86 -7.34
C ARG A 111 -2.37 -3.26 -6.58
N VAL A 112 -3.10 -4.25 -7.11
CA VAL A 112 -4.37 -4.72 -6.51
C VAL A 112 -4.20 -5.26 -5.09
N GLU A 113 -3.04 -5.83 -4.77
CA GLU A 113 -2.76 -6.38 -3.43
C GLU A 113 -2.83 -5.30 -2.34
N TRP A 114 -2.52 -4.05 -2.68
CA TRP A 114 -2.56 -2.92 -1.74
C TRP A 114 -3.97 -2.55 -1.30
N LEU A 115 -5.03 -2.97 -2.03
CA LEU A 115 -6.42 -2.78 -1.61
C LEU A 115 -6.80 -3.58 -0.36
N SER A 116 -6.06 -4.65 -0.07
CA SER A 116 -6.27 -5.44 1.14
C SER A 116 -5.89 -4.68 2.42
N GLN A 117 -5.14 -3.58 2.26
CA GLN A 117 -4.62 -2.76 3.33
C GLN A 117 -5.18 -1.33 3.24
N SER A 118 -5.16 -0.63 4.36
CA SER A 118 -5.26 0.83 4.41
C SER A 118 -6.45 1.48 3.68
N ARG A 119 -7.62 0.83 3.63
CA ARG A 119 -8.84 1.53 3.24
C ARG A 119 -9.14 2.61 4.29
N ARG A 120 -9.18 3.87 3.86
CA ARG A 120 -9.31 5.01 4.77
C ARG A 120 -10.64 4.95 5.51
N THR A 121 -10.58 4.98 6.84
CA THR A 121 -11.75 5.15 7.71
C THR A 121 -11.77 6.55 8.30
N PRO A 122 -12.95 7.03 8.76
CA PRO A 122 -13.02 8.23 9.59
C PRO A 122 -12.08 8.09 10.80
N GLY A 123 -11.24 9.10 11.06
CA GLY A 123 -10.30 9.10 12.19
C GLY A 123 -8.94 8.46 11.93
N MET A 124 -8.76 7.65 10.89
CA MET A 124 -7.48 6.98 10.59
C MET A 124 -6.31 7.96 10.45
N LEU A 125 -6.49 9.03 9.67
CA LEU A 125 -5.45 10.06 9.51
C LEU A 125 -5.23 10.86 10.80
N ARG A 126 -6.29 11.13 11.58
CA ARG A 126 -6.15 11.79 12.88
C ARG A 126 -5.30 10.95 13.83
N ALA A 127 -5.54 9.65 13.90
CA ALA A 127 -4.77 8.72 14.73
C ALA A 127 -3.31 8.61 14.26
N PHE A 128 -3.07 8.57 12.95
CA PHE A 128 -1.72 8.48 12.38
C PHE A 128 -0.84 9.70 12.72
N PHE A 129 -1.44 10.89 12.73
CA PHE A 129 -0.76 12.16 13.02
C PHE A 129 -0.91 12.64 14.47
N ALA A 130 -1.45 11.83 15.37
CA ALA A 130 -1.58 12.20 16.78
C ALA A 130 -0.19 12.39 17.44
N PRO A 131 -0.04 13.29 18.43
CA PRO A 131 1.24 13.49 19.12
C PRO A 131 1.78 12.23 19.81
N ASP A 132 0.87 11.35 20.22
CA ASP A 132 1.11 10.06 20.86
C ASP A 132 1.01 8.87 19.89
N ALA A 133 1.01 9.12 18.57
CA ALA A 133 0.99 8.07 17.57
C ALA A 133 2.20 7.14 17.75
N PRO A 134 2.01 5.81 17.76
CA PRO A 134 3.08 4.87 18.04
C PRO A 134 4.11 4.87 16.89
N ALA A 135 5.36 4.52 17.20
CA ALA A 135 6.45 4.49 16.23
C ALA A 135 6.15 3.57 15.02
N ASN A 136 5.41 2.48 15.25
CA ASN A 136 4.98 1.53 14.21
C ASN A 136 3.65 1.91 13.52
N ARG A 137 3.22 3.18 13.58
CA ARG A 137 1.98 3.69 12.98
C ARG A 137 1.77 3.31 11.51
N LEU A 138 2.84 3.19 10.72
CA LEU A 138 2.76 2.80 9.32
C LEU A 138 2.43 1.31 9.14
N GLU A 139 2.94 0.44 10.00
CA GLU A 139 2.61 -0.98 10.00
C GLU A 139 1.16 -1.18 10.44
N LEU A 140 0.74 -0.49 11.50
CA LEU A 140 -0.65 -0.49 11.97
C LEU A 140 -1.62 -0.02 10.88
N LEU A 141 -1.24 1.03 10.14
CA LEU A 141 -2.03 1.53 9.01
C LEU A 141 -2.22 0.46 7.93
N ARG A 142 -1.18 -0.34 7.66
CA ARG A 142 -1.18 -1.43 6.69
C ARG A 142 -1.85 -2.72 7.22
N GLY A 143 -2.48 -2.68 8.39
CA GLY A 143 -3.13 -3.84 8.99
C GLY A 143 -2.18 -4.81 9.69
N GLY A 144 -0.95 -4.38 10.01
CA GLY A 144 -0.07 -5.10 10.92
C GLY A 144 -0.67 -5.14 12.33
N SER A 145 -0.76 -6.33 12.93
CA SER A 145 -1.17 -6.48 14.32
C SER A 145 -0.08 -5.98 15.27
N LEU A 146 -0.45 -5.56 16.48
CA LEU A 146 0.46 -5.08 17.53
C LEU A 146 1.57 -6.11 17.81
N HIS A 147 2.76 -5.88 17.29
CA HIS A 147 3.97 -6.29 17.97
C HIS A 147 4.63 -5.02 18.50
N VAL A 148 4.28 -4.66 19.73
CA VAL A 148 5.02 -3.66 20.49
C VAL A 148 6.38 -4.27 20.74
N ALA A 149 7.38 -3.84 19.96
CA ALA A 149 8.77 -4.07 20.33
C ALA A 149 8.97 -3.45 21.72
N PRO A 150 9.51 -4.18 22.70
CA PRO A 150 9.76 -3.62 24.02
C PRO A 150 10.68 -2.41 23.87
N ALA A 151 10.37 -1.33 24.58
CA ALA A 151 11.22 -0.15 24.63
C ALA A 151 12.68 -0.55 24.90
N PRO A 152 13.68 0.10 24.25
CA PRO A 152 15.08 -0.22 24.48
C PRO A 152 15.37 -0.09 25.98
N ALA A 153 15.87 -1.17 26.58
CA ALA A 153 16.22 -1.19 27.98
C ALA A 153 17.21 -0.05 28.28
N PRO A 154 17.03 0.71 29.38
CA PRO A 154 17.96 1.77 29.73
C PRO A 154 19.37 1.19 29.85
N ALA A 155 20.34 1.89 29.25
CA ALA A 155 21.74 1.49 29.28
C ALA A 155 22.16 1.19 30.72
N ARG A 156 22.42 -0.09 31.02
CA ARG A 156 22.92 -0.50 32.33
C ARG A 156 24.25 0.22 32.57
N ALA A 157 24.25 1.14 33.53
CA ALA A 157 25.46 1.75 34.04
C ALA A 157 26.46 0.64 34.41
N ARG A 158 27.62 0.63 33.75
CA ARG A 158 28.71 -0.29 34.07
C ARG A 158 29.13 -0.03 35.51
N ARG A 159 28.81 -0.95 36.42
CA ARG A 159 29.39 -0.95 37.78
C ARG A 159 30.92 -1.12 37.65
N PRO A 160 31.73 -0.31 38.35
CA PRO A 160 33.18 -0.47 38.34
C PRO A 160 33.55 -1.85 38.91
N ARG A 161 34.42 -2.58 38.22
CA ARG A 161 34.96 -3.87 38.68
C ARG A 161 35.80 -3.64 39.94
N ALA A 162 35.39 -4.25 41.06
CA ALA A 162 36.22 -4.33 42.25
C ALA A 162 37.50 -5.14 41.93
N ARG A 163 38.67 -4.54 42.18
CA ARG A 163 39.97 -5.22 42.13
C ARG A 163 40.04 -6.20 43.31
N LEU A 164 40.09 -7.50 43.01
CA LEU A 164 40.45 -8.52 43.99
C LEU A 164 41.95 -8.40 44.32
N ALA A 165 42.26 -8.09 45.57
CA ALA A 165 43.60 -8.17 46.12
C ALA A 165 44.03 -9.64 46.24
N ARG A 166 45.24 -9.97 45.76
CA ARG A 166 45.84 -11.30 45.91
C ARG A 166 46.41 -11.46 47.34
N PRO A 167 46.31 -12.64 47.98
CA PRO A 167 46.97 -12.88 49.25
C PRO A 167 48.48 -13.07 49.06
N ARG A 168 49.26 -12.55 50.01
CA ARG A 168 50.70 -12.82 50.14
C ARG A 168 50.91 -14.28 50.56
N ALA A 169 51.75 -15.01 49.83
CA ALA A 169 52.27 -16.30 50.26
C ALA A 169 53.29 -16.10 51.38
N ARG A 170 53.18 -16.92 52.43
CA ARG A 170 54.22 -17.11 53.45
C ARG A 170 55.17 -18.22 52.99
N ALA A 171 56.46 -17.93 53.02
CA ALA A 171 57.55 -18.82 53.43
C ALA A 171 58.76 -17.93 53.74
#